data_AF-A0A817XFR3-F1
#
_entry.id   AF-A0A817XFR3-F1
#
_cell.length_a   1.000
_cell.length_b   1.000
_cell.length_c   1.000
_cell.angle_alpha   90.00
_cell.angle_beta   90.00
_cell.angle_gamma   90.00
#
_symmetry.space_group_name_H-M   'P 1'
#
loop_
_entity.id
_entity.type
_entity.pdbx_description
1 polymer ?
#
loop_
_entity_poly.entity_id
_entity_poly.type
_entity_poly.pdbx_seq_one_letter_code
_entity_poly.pdbx_strand_id
1 'polypeptide(L)'
;MINGSYSNTKLNEQETGIIKQWNKERGFGFVRRALNGKDLFVHVKSLKDGLRELEIGQQIQFRIQQSEKGEEASNVHLLKKEQ
;
A
#
# COMPACT_ATOMS: atom_id res chain seq x y z
N MET A 1 13.51 39.16 -4.88
CA MET A 1 12.27 38.41 -4.61
C MET A 1 11.90 37.63 -5.87
N ILE A 2 12.21 36.33 -5.93
CA ILE A 2 11.70 35.43 -6.98
C ILE A 2 10.89 34.34 -6.29
N ASN A 3 9.61 34.26 -6.65
CA ASN A 3 8.64 33.33 -6.11
C ASN A 3 8.91 31.92 -6.65
N GLY A 4 9.68 31.14 -5.90
CA GLY A 4 9.86 29.71 -6.11
C GLY A 4 9.14 28.88 -5.05
N SER A 5 7.89 29.21 -4.73
CA SER A 5 7.04 28.33 -3.93
C SER A 5 6.51 27.22 -4.83
N TYR A 6 7.36 26.24 -5.15
CA TYR A 6 6.86 24.93 -5.59
C TYR A 6 6.36 24.20 -4.34
N SER A 7 5.18 24.58 -3.87
CA SER A 7 4.41 23.70 -3.01
C SER A 7 3.99 22.51 -3.87
N ASN A 8 4.62 21.35 -3.70
CA ASN A 8 3.86 20.12 -3.58
C ASN A 8 4.71 19.02 -2.91
N THR A 9 4.41 18.79 -1.64
CA THR A 9 4.45 17.50 -0.94
C THR A 9 5.44 16.48 -1.50
N LYS A 10 6.63 16.44 -0.89
CA LYS A 10 7.54 15.30 -0.77
C LYS A 10 6.92 14.01 -1.33
N LEU A 11 7.28 13.64 -2.56
CA LEU A 11 6.86 12.44 -3.32
C LEU A 11 6.46 11.29 -2.38
N ASN A 12 5.22 11.32 -1.94
CA ASN A 12 4.62 10.22 -1.24
C ASN A 12 4.18 9.26 -2.35
N GLU A 13 5.15 8.47 -2.84
CA GLU A 13 5.01 7.47 -3.89
C GLU A 13 3.92 6.48 -3.48
N GLN A 14 2.69 6.85 -3.83
CA GLN A 14 1.53 5.98 -3.78
C GLN A 14 1.67 5.04 -4.97
N GLU A 15 1.82 3.78 -4.66
CA GLU A 15 1.86 2.70 -5.61
C GLU A 15 0.56 1.90 -5.53
N THR A 16 0.27 1.16 -6.60
CA THR A 16 -0.86 0.26 -6.66
C THR A 16 -0.37 -1.18 -6.82
N GLY A 17 -1.20 -2.12 -6.41
CA GLY A 17 -0.87 -3.52 -6.55
C GLY A 17 -2.05 -4.42 -6.28
N ILE A 18 -1.82 -5.70 -6.52
CA ILE A 18 -2.82 -6.75 -6.39
C ILE A 18 -2.40 -7.68 -5.25
N ILE A 19 -3.32 -7.99 -4.34
CA ILE A 19 -3.05 -8.93 -3.27
C ILE A 19 -2.82 -10.32 -3.84
N LYS A 20 -1.58 -10.81 -3.68
CA LYS A 20 -1.19 -12.15 -4.12
C LYS A 20 -1.50 -13.18 -3.04
N GLN A 21 -1.30 -12.81 -1.78
CA GLN A 21 -1.54 -13.70 -0.66
C GLN A 21 -1.96 -12.89 0.57
N TRP A 22 -2.95 -13.37 1.31
CA TRP A 22 -3.37 -12.77 2.57
C TRP A 22 -3.70 -13.86 3.59
N ASN A 23 -3.21 -13.71 4.82
CA ASN A 23 -3.55 -14.57 5.94
C ASN A 23 -4.38 -13.76 6.95
N LYS A 24 -5.69 -14.03 6.99
CA LYS A 24 -6.65 -13.35 7.87
C LYS A 24 -6.36 -13.61 9.35
N GLU A 25 -5.92 -14.82 9.70
CA GLU A 25 -5.64 -15.21 11.08
C GLU A 25 -4.38 -14.53 11.63
N ARG A 26 -3.34 -14.40 10.80
CA ARG A 26 -2.07 -13.78 11.19
C ARG A 26 -2.02 -12.27 10.90
N GLY A 27 -2.97 -11.73 10.14
CA GLY A 27 -3.09 -10.31 9.84
C GLY A 27 -1.96 -9.76 8.96
N PHE A 28 -1.43 -10.57 8.05
CA PHE A 28 -0.41 -10.12 7.08
C PHE A 28 -0.57 -10.79 5.73
N GLY A 29 0.06 -10.22 4.71
CA GLY A 29 0.08 -10.76 3.36
C GLY A 29 1.16 -10.16 2.50
N PHE A 30 1.06 -10.44 1.20
CA PHE A 30 1.94 -9.93 0.17
C PHE A 30 1.13 -9.33 -0.97
N VAL A 31 1.50 -8.10 -1.34
CA VAL A 31 0.96 -7.39 -2.50
C VAL A 31 1.97 -7.47 -3.64
N ARG A 32 1.49 -7.84 -4.83
CA ARG A 32 2.27 -7.75 -6.06
C ARG A 32 2.19 -6.32 -6.58
N ARG A 33 3.32 -5.64 -6.55
CA ARG A 33 3.50 -4.27 -7.05
C ARG A 33 3.19 -4.16 -8.54
N ALA A 34 2.41 -3.17 -8.94
CA ALA A 34 2.08 -2.95 -10.35
C ALA A 34 3.26 -2.39 -11.15
N LEU A 35 4.16 -1.60 -10.53
CA LEU A 35 5.29 -0.98 -11.22
C LEU A 35 6.39 -1.97 -11.61
N ASN A 36 6.79 -2.85 -10.69
CA ASN A 36 7.95 -3.72 -10.87
C ASN A 36 7.66 -5.21 -10.69
N GLY A 37 6.41 -5.58 -10.38
CA GLY A 37 6.02 -6.97 -10.17
C GLY A 37 6.67 -7.65 -8.96
N LYS A 38 7.35 -6.90 -8.08
CA LYS A 38 7.91 -7.46 -6.85
C LYS A 38 6.81 -7.66 -5.81
N ASP A 39 7.02 -8.67 -4.97
CA ASP A 39 6.16 -8.91 -3.83
C ASP A 39 6.59 -7.97 -2.69
N LEU A 40 5.63 -7.21 -2.16
CA LEU A 40 5.82 -6.28 -1.05
C LEU A 40 5.02 -6.76 0.15
N PHE A 41 5.63 -6.69 1.33
CA PHE A 41 4.98 -7.10 2.57
C PHE A 41 3.88 -6.11 2.98
N VAL A 42 2.73 -6.61 3.43
CA VAL A 42 1.63 -5.79 3.96
C VAL A 42 1.11 -6.38 5.26
N HIS A 43 0.88 -5.51 6.26
CA HIS A 43 0.36 -5.88 7.57
C HIS A 43 -1.02 -5.25 7.80
N VAL A 44 -1.87 -5.90 8.59
CA VAL A 44 -3.23 -5.41 8.93
C VAL A 44 -3.20 -4.02 9.58
N LYS A 45 -2.13 -3.70 10.32
CA LYS A 45 -1.92 -2.36 10.93
C LYS A 45 -1.75 -1.24 9.91
N SER A 46 -1.33 -1.57 8.68
CA SER A 46 -1.16 -0.60 7.59
C SER A 46 -2.46 -0.29 6.87
N LEU A 47 -3.50 -1.13 7.04
CA LEU A 47 -4.81 -0.93 6.45
C LEU A 47 -5.49 0.31 7.01
N LYS A 48 -6.18 1.03 6.13
CA LYS A 48 -6.96 2.23 6.45
C LYS A 48 -8.44 1.97 6.18
N ASP A 49 -9.27 2.99 6.36
CA ASP A 49 -10.72 2.95 6.08
C ASP A 49 -11.50 1.88 6.87
N GLY A 50 -11.00 1.50 8.05
CA GLY A 50 -11.63 0.48 8.89
C GLY A 50 -11.47 -0.96 8.38
N LEU A 51 -10.63 -1.16 7.36
CA LEU A 51 -10.33 -2.48 6.82
C LEU A 51 -9.58 -3.32 7.85
N ARG A 52 -10.02 -4.57 8.01
CA ARG A 52 -9.40 -5.56 8.89
C ARG A 52 -8.77 -6.72 8.14
N GLU A 53 -9.11 -6.85 6.86
CA GLU A 53 -8.63 -7.91 6.01
C GLU A 53 -8.63 -7.48 4.55
N LEU A 54 -7.89 -8.25 3.76
CA LEU A 54 -7.85 -8.13 2.31
C LEU A 54 -8.14 -9.51 1.71
N GLU A 55 -8.49 -9.53 0.44
CA GLU A 55 -8.76 -10.74 -0.32
C GLU A 55 -7.77 -10.87 -1.48
N ILE A 56 -7.42 -12.10 -1.81
CA ILE A 56 -6.53 -12.39 -2.95
C ILE A 56 -7.20 -11.88 -4.23
N GLY A 57 -6.43 -11.19 -5.08
CA GLY A 57 -6.93 -10.54 -6.29
C GLY A 57 -7.46 -9.12 -6.08
N GLN A 58 -7.60 -8.64 -4.83
CA GLN A 58 -8.01 -7.25 -4.60
C GLN A 58 -6.94 -6.26 -5.02
N GLN A 59 -7.38 -5.19 -5.68
CA GLN A 59 -6.52 -4.07 -6.03
C GLN A 59 -6.50 -3.05 -4.89
N ILE A 60 -5.30 -2.73 -4.41
CA ILE A 60 -5.07 -1.78 -3.34
C ILE A 60 -4.13 -0.66 -3.79
N GLN A 61 -4.31 0.51 -3.20
CA GLN A 61 -3.36 1.60 -3.22
C GLN A 61 -2.62 1.63 -1.89
N PHE A 62 -1.31 1.82 -1.91
CA PHE A 62 -0.48 1.88 -0.72
C PHE A 62 0.73 2.79 -0.96
N ARG A 63 1.45 3.12 0.10
CA ARG A 63 2.76 3.78 0.02
C ARG A 63 3.84 2.81 0.42
N ILE A 64 5.03 2.99 -0.13
CA ILE A 64 6.19 2.22 0.29
C ILE A 64 6.85 2.92 1.46
N GLN A 65 7.11 2.15 2.50
CA GLN A 65 7.82 2.62 3.68
C GLN A 65 8.97 1.66 4.00
N GLN A 66 10.12 2.22 4.38
CA GLN A 66 11.23 1.46 4.91
C GLN A 66 10.98 1.15 6.39
N SER A 67 11.05 -0.12 6.77
CA SER A 67 10.94 -0.61 8.14
C SER A 67 12.21 -1.36 8.54
N GLU A 68 12.33 -1.74 9.81
CA GLU A 68 13.43 -2.58 10.31
C GLU A 68 13.53 -3.94 9.60
N LYS A 69 12.45 -4.39 8.94
CA LYS A 69 12.38 -5.66 8.22
C LYS A 69 12.48 -5.51 6.69
N GLY A 70 12.69 -4.29 6.20
CA GLY A 70 12.73 -3.97 4.77
C GLY A 70 11.53 -3.14 4.32
N GLU A 71 11.30 -3.12 3.00
CA GLU A 71 10.19 -2.38 2.39
C GLU A 71 8.83 -3.01 2.74
N GLU A 72 7.90 -2.20 3.23
CA GLU A 72 6.53 -2.60 3.52
C GLU A 72 5.51 -1.61 2.96
N ALA A 73 4.28 -2.09 2.77
CA ALA A 73 3.14 -1.27 2.39
C ALA A 73 2.57 -0.54 3.61
N SER A 74 2.46 0.78 3.52
CA SER A 74 1.81 1.64 4.51
C SER A 74 0.65 2.43 3.88
N ASN A 75 -0.26 2.96 4.69
CA ASN A 75 -1.45 3.70 4.21
C ASN A 75 -2.21 2.96 3.10
N VAL A 76 -2.64 1.74 3.41
CA VAL A 76 -3.28 0.85 2.44
C VAL A 76 -4.77 1.17 2.35
N HIS A 77 -5.23 1.47 1.13
CA HIS A 77 -6.61 1.78 0.76
C HIS A 77 -7.08 0.81 -0.33
N LEU A 78 -8.35 0.40 -0.30
CA LEU A 78 -8.93 -0.37 -1.41
C LEU A 78 -9.17 0.54 -2.62
N LEU A 79 -8.71 0.12 -3.81
CA LEU A 79 -8.90 0.85 -5.06
C LEU A 79 -10.26 0.56 -5.71
N LYS A 80 -10.79 -0.64 -5.51
CA LYS A 80 -12.15 -0.99 -5.93
C LYS A 80 -13.07 -1.07 -4.72
N LYS A 81 -13.93 -0.07 -4.57
CA LYS A 81 -15.28 -0.27 -4.06
C LYS A 81 -16.18 -0.34 -5.28
N GLU A 82 -16.50 -1.54 -5.77
CA GLU A 82 -17.67 -1.63 -6.64
C GLU A 82 -18.90 -1.40 -5.74
N GLN A 83 -19.74 -0.45 -6.16
CA GLN A 83 -20.98 -0.06 -5.51
C GLN A 83 -22.06 -1.13 -5.68
#